data_AF-A0A2M6XTW7-F1
#
_entry.id   AF-A0A2M6XTW7-F1
#
_cell.length_a   1.000
_cell.length_b   1.000
_cell.length_c   1.000
_cell.angle_alpha   90.00
_cell.angle_beta   90.00
_cell.angle_gamma   90.00
#
_symmetry.space_group_name_H-M   'P 1'
#
loop_
_entity.id
_entity.type
_entity.pdbx_description
1 polymer ?
#
loop_
_entity_poly.entity_id
_entity_poly.type
_entity_poly.pdbx_seq_one_letter_code
_entity_poly.pdbx_strand_id
1 'polypeptide(L)'
;MTKITIKKSAKKSTYVNVPPEKSFWFCDGQVAKNLKELAVILEKMPQNVFEHHANNNKNDFSRWIADVFGDVALAKGIQKINSSKVMAKKIKAKL
;
A
#
# COMPACT_ATOMS: atom_id res chain seq x y z
N MET A 1 30.17 20.93 1.75
CA MET A 1 29.59 19.57 1.87
C MET A 1 28.35 19.66 2.75
N THR A 2 27.19 19.83 2.15
CA THR A 2 25.95 20.16 2.88
C THR A 2 25.34 18.88 3.45
N LYS A 3 25.27 18.77 4.78
CA LYS A 3 24.62 17.66 5.47
C LYS A 3 23.11 17.73 5.19
N ILE A 4 22.60 16.78 4.40
CA ILE A 4 21.15 16.61 4.22
C ILE A 4 20.62 15.98 5.50
N THR A 5 20.10 16.80 6.41
CA THR A 5 19.38 16.34 7.59
C THR A 5 18.00 15.84 7.17
N ILE A 6 17.83 14.53 7.12
CA ILE A 6 16.51 13.90 6.95
C ILE A 6 15.71 14.18 8.22
N LYS A 7 14.76 15.12 8.15
CA LYS A 7 13.78 15.35 9.21
C LYS A 7 12.89 14.10 9.33
N LYS A 8 13.04 13.37 10.43
CA LYS A 8 12.18 12.24 10.81
C LYS A 8 10.77 12.81 11.11
N SER A 9 9.87 12.79 10.12
CA SER A 9 8.51 13.28 10.30
C SER A 9 7.70 12.31 11.17
N ALA A 10 7.03 12.85 12.18
CA ALA A 10 6.18 12.16 13.14
C ALA A 10 5.20 11.16 12.48
N LYS A 11 4.89 10.07 13.20
CA LYS A 11 3.92 9.02 12.85
C LYS A 11 2.57 9.64 12.44
N LYS A 12 2.41 9.98 11.16
CA LYS A 12 1.17 10.53 10.60
C LYS A 12 0.23 9.35 10.32
N SER A 13 -0.67 9.14 11.27
CA SER A 13 -1.88 8.30 11.24
C SER A 13 -2.06 7.43 9.98
N THR A 14 -1.73 6.14 10.11
CA THR A 14 -2.05 5.04 9.18
C THR A 14 -3.57 4.78 9.06
N TYR A 15 -4.42 5.73 9.48
CA TYR A 15 -5.83 5.53 9.76
C TYR A 15 -6.76 6.58 9.13
N VAL A 16 -6.23 7.58 8.40
CA VAL A 16 -7.06 8.62 7.76
C VAL A 16 -7.29 8.31 6.29
N ASN A 17 -8.52 8.56 5.83
CA ASN A 17 -8.84 8.58 4.41
C ASN A 17 -7.95 9.61 3.70
N VAL A 18 -7.31 9.18 2.63
CA VAL A 18 -6.60 10.09 1.74
C VAL A 18 -7.60 10.72 0.76
N PRO A 19 -7.32 11.92 0.24
CA PRO A 19 -8.20 12.54 -0.75
C PRO A 19 -8.18 11.75 -2.07
N PRO A 20 -9.20 11.90 -2.94
CA PRO A 20 -9.38 11.05 -4.14
C PRO A 20 -8.16 10.96 -5.06
N GLU A 21 -7.39 12.03 -5.19
CA GLU A 21 -6.17 12.12 -6.00
C GLU A 21 -5.00 11.31 -5.44
N LYS A 22 -5.09 10.86 -4.19
CA LYS A 22 -4.13 9.98 -3.53
C LYS A 22 -4.67 8.58 -3.26
N SER A 23 -5.92 8.30 -3.60
CA SER A 23 -6.51 6.97 -3.42
C SER A 23 -5.86 5.94 -4.34
N PHE A 24 -5.92 4.67 -3.95
CA PHE A 24 -5.50 3.58 -4.82
C PHE A 24 -6.66 3.19 -5.75
N TRP A 25 -6.45 3.29 -7.05
CA TRP A 25 -7.42 2.94 -8.08
C TRP A 25 -7.07 1.58 -8.68
N PHE A 26 -7.99 0.64 -8.55
CA PHE A 26 -7.83 -0.69 -9.12
C PHE A 26 -8.27 -0.72 -10.58
N CYS A 27 -7.81 -1.72 -11.35
CA CYS A 27 -8.13 -1.84 -12.77
C CYS A 27 -9.56 -2.35 -13.02
N ASP A 28 -10.23 -2.82 -11.98
CA ASP A 28 -11.63 -3.28 -11.98
C ASP A 28 -12.62 -2.22 -11.47
N GLY A 29 -12.15 -0.97 -11.27
CA GLY A 29 -12.98 0.16 -10.84
C GLY A 29 -13.16 0.29 -9.33
N GLN A 30 -12.62 -0.64 -8.53
CA GLN A 30 -12.60 -0.46 -7.08
C GLN A 30 -11.63 0.67 -6.68
N VAL A 31 -11.83 1.22 -5.46
CA VAL A 31 -10.97 2.27 -4.91
C VAL A 31 -10.71 1.99 -3.43
N ALA A 32 -9.46 2.14 -2.99
CA ALA A 32 -9.11 2.16 -1.57
C ALA A 32 -8.59 3.55 -1.18
N LYS A 33 -9.22 4.17 -0.17
CA LYS A 33 -8.78 5.48 0.35
C LYS A 33 -7.92 5.37 1.61
N ASN A 34 -7.72 4.16 2.14
CA ASN A 34 -6.91 3.91 3.33
C ASN A 34 -6.42 2.46 3.35
N LEU A 35 -5.54 2.12 4.29
CA LEU A 35 -4.96 0.77 4.42
C LEU A 35 -5.99 -0.29 4.84
N LYS A 36 -7.03 0.10 5.59
CA LYS A 36 -8.10 -0.82 6.00
C LYS A 36 -8.92 -1.29 4.81
N GLU A 37 -9.31 -0.37 3.93
CA GLU A 37 -10.03 -0.67 2.69
C GLU A 37 -9.17 -1.46 1.72
N LEU A 38 -7.89 -1.09 1.55
CA LEU A 38 -6.95 -1.88 0.75
C LEU A 38 -6.91 -3.33 1.24
N ALA A 39 -6.79 -3.55 2.56
CA ALA A 39 -6.76 -4.89 3.11
C ALA A 39 -8.06 -5.68 2.87
N VAL A 40 -9.23 -5.05 3.02
CA VAL A 40 -10.53 -5.69 2.77
C VAL A 40 -10.70 -6.06 1.29
N ILE A 41 -10.31 -5.18 0.39
CA ILE A 41 -10.38 -5.42 -1.06
C ILE A 41 -9.44 -6.57 -1.44
N LEU A 42 -8.20 -6.57 -0.95
CA LEU A 42 -7.20 -7.61 -1.23
C LEU A 42 -7.65 -9.02 -0.79
N GLU A 43 -8.44 -9.17 0.28
CA GLU A 43 -8.92 -10.49 0.72
C GLU A 43 -9.82 -11.19 -0.29
N LYS A 44 -10.57 -10.40 -1.06
CA LYS A 44 -11.57 -10.87 -2.02
C LYS A 44 -11.11 -10.67 -3.47
N MET A 45 -9.91 -10.13 -3.65
CA MET A 45 -9.38 -9.75 -4.96
C MET A 45 -9.08 -10.98 -5.83
N PRO A 46 -9.62 -11.03 -7.06
CA PRO A 46 -9.22 -12.00 -8.06
C PRO A 46 -7.73 -11.90 -8.40
N GLN A 47 -7.07 -13.03 -8.65
CA GLN A 47 -5.63 -13.08 -8.90
C GLN A 47 -5.21 -12.23 -10.12
N ASN A 48 -6.00 -12.23 -11.20
CA ASN A 48 -5.71 -11.44 -12.39
C ASN A 48 -5.74 -9.92 -12.13
N VAL A 49 -6.64 -9.45 -11.26
CA VAL A 49 -6.69 -8.04 -10.82
C VAL A 49 -5.46 -7.71 -9.97
N PHE A 50 -5.08 -8.62 -9.07
CA PHE A 50 -3.89 -8.45 -8.24
C PHE A 50 -2.61 -8.36 -9.09
N GLU A 51 -2.43 -9.26 -10.06
CA GLU A 51 -1.25 -9.34 -10.93
C GLU A 51 -1.06 -8.12 -11.83
N HIS A 52 -2.15 -7.40 -12.13
CA HIS A 52 -2.08 -6.11 -12.81
C HIS A 52 -1.31 -5.06 -12.00
N HIS A 53 -1.38 -5.11 -10.66
CA HIS A 53 -0.76 -4.15 -9.74
C HIS A 53 0.52 -4.66 -9.09
N ALA A 54 0.61 -5.97 -8.85
CA ALA A 54 1.73 -6.61 -8.20
C ALA A 54 2.15 -7.90 -8.92
N ASN A 55 3.34 -7.88 -9.50
CA ASN A 55 3.95 -9.00 -10.21
C ASN A 55 5.48 -8.97 -10.03
N ASN A 56 6.21 -9.78 -10.78
CA ASN A 56 7.68 -9.87 -10.63
C ASN A 56 8.42 -8.55 -10.93
N ASN A 57 7.81 -7.64 -11.69
CA ASN A 57 8.45 -6.41 -12.14
C ASN A 57 8.05 -5.18 -11.31
N LYS A 58 6.86 -5.21 -10.68
CA LYS A 58 6.32 -4.07 -9.95
C LYS A 58 5.44 -4.48 -8.77
N ASN A 59 5.28 -3.57 -7.83
CA ASN A 59 4.33 -3.69 -6.75
C ASN A 59 3.77 -2.30 -6.42
N ASP A 60 2.66 -1.96 -7.08
CA ASP A 60 2.05 -0.63 -6.98
C ASP A 60 1.49 -0.37 -5.58
N PHE A 61 1.07 -1.42 -4.84
CA PHE A 61 0.66 -1.32 -3.44
C PHE A 61 1.81 -0.88 -2.53
N SER A 62 2.99 -1.49 -2.70
CA SER A 62 4.19 -1.14 -1.95
C SER A 62 4.59 0.32 -2.18
N ARG A 63 4.58 0.76 -3.45
CA ARG A 63 4.85 2.15 -3.83
C ARG A 63 3.83 3.11 -3.21
N TRP A 64 2.53 2.82 -3.36
CA TRP A 64 1.46 3.64 -2.80
C TRP A 64 1.58 3.82 -1.29
N ILE A 65 1.86 2.75 -0.55
CA ILE A 65 2.04 2.80 0.90
C ILE A 65 3.23 3.67 1.29
N ALA A 66 4.36 3.56 0.58
CA ALA A 66 5.54 4.38 0.84
C ALA A 66 5.28 5.86 0.52
N ASP A 67 4.70 6.16 -0.64
CA ASP A 67 4.59 7.52 -1.15
C ASP A 67 3.44 8.30 -0.51
N VAL A 68 2.32 7.64 -0.22
CA VAL A 68 1.11 8.30 0.30
C VAL A 68 1.07 8.31 1.84
N PHE A 69 1.49 7.23 2.49
CA PHE A 69 1.43 7.10 3.95
C PHE A 69 2.80 7.22 4.63
N GLY A 70 3.91 7.19 3.87
CA GLY A 70 5.25 7.24 4.43
C GLY A 70 5.67 5.97 5.20
N ASP A 71 4.88 4.89 5.15
CA ASP A 71 5.18 3.65 5.87
C ASP A 71 6.13 2.76 5.08
N VAL A 72 7.39 3.19 5.00
CA VAL A 72 8.45 2.49 4.26
C VAL A 72 8.70 1.08 4.82
N ALA A 73 8.44 0.85 6.11
CA ALA A 73 8.62 -0.46 6.73
C ALA A 73 7.56 -1.46 6.23
N LEU A 74 6.29 -1.06 6.22
CA LEU A 74 5.21 -1.87 5.65
C LEU A 74 5.42 -2.07 4.15
N ALA A 75 5.74 -1.00 3.42
CA ALA A 75 5.98 -1.04 1.98
C ALA A 75 7.06 -2.09 1.62
N LYS A 76 8.22 -2.07 2.29
CA LYS A 76 9.27 -3.07 2.11
C LYS A 76 8.80 -4.48 2.48
N GLY A 77 8.04 -4.60 3.56
CA GLY A 77 7.52 -5.88 4.05
C GLY A 77 6.54 -6.55 3.09
N ILE A 78 5.88 -5.81 2.20
CA ILE A 78 4.95 -6.36 1.21
C ILE A 78 5.52 -6.43 -0.22
N GLN A 79 6.69 -5.83 -0.46
CA GLN A 79 7.24 -5.62 -1.81
C GLN A 79 7.34 -6.92 -2.64
N LYS A 80 7.70 -8.04 -1.99
CA LYS A 80 7.87 -9.35 -2.64
C LYS A 80 6.66 -10.29 -2.50
N ILE A 81 5.53 -9.81 -1.97
CA ILE A 81 4.34 -10.64 -1.81
C ILE A 81 3.59 -10.70 -3.14
N ASN A 82 3.35 -11.92 -3.64
CA ASN A 82 2.66 -12.21 -4.91
C ASN A 82 1.26 -12.83 -4.70
N SER A 83 0.73 -12.75 -3.48
CA SER A 83 -0.61 -13.25 -3.14
C SER A 83 -1.41 -12.15 -2.45
N SER A 84 -2.58 -11.83 -3.00
CA SER A 84 -3.50 -10.82 -2.47
C SER A 84 -3.87 -11.10 -1.01
N LYS A 85 -4.21 -12.35 -0.68
CA LYS A 85 -4.57 -12.78 0.68
C LYS A 85 -3.41 -12.64 1.68
N VAL A 86 -2.20 -13.00 1.27
CA VAL A 86 -1.00 -12.86 2.13
C VAL A 86 -0.70 -11.38 2.38
N MET A 87 -0.82 -10.55 1.35
CA MET A 87 -0.62 -9.11 1.46
C MET A 87 -1.67 -8.48 2.37
N ALA A 88 -2.94 -8.86 2.21
CA ALA A 88 -4.03 -8.44 3.08
C ALA A 88 -3.73 -8.76 4.55
N LYS A 89 -3.32 -10.00 4.85
CA LYS A 89 -2.95 -10.40 6.22
C LYS A 89 -1.79 -9.56 6.78
N LYS A 90 -0.77 -9.27 5.96
CA LYS A 90 0.37 -8.44 6.37
C LYS A 90 -0.03 -7.00 6.67
N ILE A 91 -0.91 -6.42 5.86
CA ILE A 91 -1.45 -5.07 6.08
C ILE A 91 -2.34 -5.06 7.33
N LYS A 92 -3.24 -6.05 7.51
CA LYS A 92 -4.09 -6.15 8.71
C LYS A 92 -3.30 -6.27 10.00
N ALA A 93 -2.21 -7.05 10.00
CA ALA A 93 -1.35 -7.20 11.17
C ALA A 93 -0.64 -5.90 11.59
N LYS A 94 -0.66 -4.88 10.73
CA LYS A 94 -0.07 -3.56 10.98
C LYS A 94 -1.10 -2.54 11.47
N LEU A 95 -2.40 -2.79 11.28
CA LEU A 95 -3.50 -1.91 11.70
C LEU A 95 -3.73 -2.02 13.20
#